data_AF-K1J9Q1-F1
#
_entry.id   AF-K1J9Q1-F1
#
_cell.length_a   1.000
_cell.length_b   1.000
_cell.length_c   1.000
_cell.angle_alpha   90.00
_cell.angle_beta   90.00
_cell.angle_gamma   90.00
#
_symmetry.space_group_name_H-M   'P 1'
#
loop_
_entity.id
_entity.type
_entity.pdbx_description
1 polymer ?
#
loop_
_entity_poly.entity_id
_entity_poly.type
_entity_poly.pdbx_seq_one_letter_code
_entity_poly.pdbx_strand_id
1 'polypeptide(L)'
;MYHVDNPSAVPDMPPIDPVQSVDPKWFQNGGEGQPPTYPGQEWFNIVQAELLNVLVAAGLNPVKSDLTQLAQSINLMSYQKWTPVSANIEQLPASSYVFMAGAEIQLLENGNPFWAMVDFDVDLATMSCVIRAPAEKTIVTDNGEDDSVRIVVTGQPFLFYRVGTQWRVSQ
;
A
#
# COMPACT_ATOMS: atom_id res chain seq x y z
N MET A 1 -7.92 -17.08 -0.30
CA MET A 1 -6.74 -17.98 -0.40
C MET A 1 -6.82 -19.02 0.70
N TYR A 2 -6.51 -20.28 0.41
CA TYR A 2 -6.41 -21.36 1.39
C TYR A 2 -5.38 -22.37 0.91
N HIS A 3 -4.72 -23.09 1.83
CA HIS A 3 -3.78 -24.14 1.44
C HIS A 3 -4.55 -25.32 0.80
N VAL A 4 -3.88 -26.10 -0.05
CA VAL A 4 -4.41 -27.38 -0.53
C VAL A 4 -4.74 -28.28 0.67
N ASP A 5 -6.01 -28.66 0.80
CA ASP A 5 -6.55 -29.40 1.95
C ASP A 5 -7.30 -30.68 1.54
N ASN A 6 -6.89 -31.30 0.43
CA ASN A 6 -7.47 -32.54 -0.07
C ASN A 6 -6.72 -33.78 0.44
N PRO A 7 -7.29 -35.00 0.33
CA PRO A 7 -6.66 -36.23 0.84
C PRO A 7 -5.29 -36.60 0.23
N SER A 8 -4.90 -35.99 -0.89
CA SER A 8 -3.57 -36.19 -1.49
C SER A 8 -2.48 -35.29 -0.91
N ALA A 9 -2.85 -34.32 -0.07
CA ALA A 9 -1.91 -33.41 0.56
C ALA A 9 -1.07 -34.13 1.64
N VAL A 10 0.17 -33.70 1.80
CA VAL A 10 1.06 -34.10 2.90
C VAL A 10 1.06 -33.02 3.99
N PRO A 11 1.21 -33.38 5.28
CA PRO A 11 1.10 -32.44 6.39
C PRO A 11 2.27 -31.45 6.47
N ASP A 12 3.45 -31.86 6.02
CA ASP A 12 4.67 -31.05 6.06
C ASP A 12 5.09 -30.68 4.63
N MET A 13 5.48 -29.42 4.42
CA MET A 13 6.01 -28.98 3.14
C MET A 13 7.30 -29.78 2.83
N PRO A 14 7.37 -30.47 1.67
CA PRO A 14 8.59 -31.14 1.26
C PRO A 14 9.76 -30.17 1.13
N PRO A 15 11.02 -30.62 1.33
CA PRO A 15 12.20 -29.77 1.16
C PRO A 15 12.24 -29.10 -0.22
N ILE A 16 12.75 -27.86 -0.24
CA ILE A 16 13.05 -27.09 -1.45
C ILE A 16 14.39 -27.58 -2.00
N ASP A 17 14.42 -27.92 -3.28
CA ASP A 17 15.60 -28.40 -3.99
C ASP A 17 16.60 -27.24 -4.22
N PRO A 18 17.90 -27.54 -4.42
CA PRO A 18 18.90 -26.51 -4.69
C PRO A 18 18.58 -25.70 -5.97
N VAL A 19 18.95 -24.42 -5.97
CA VAL A 19 18.82 -23.53 -7.14
C VAL A 19 19.50 -24.15 -8.36
N GLN A 20 18.71 -24.42 -9.41
CA GLN A 20 19.20 -25.04 -10.65
C GLN A 20 19.65 -24.01 -11.70
N SER A 21 19.25 -22.74 -11.58
CA SER A 21 19.59 -21.69 -12.54
C SER A 21 19.43 -20.31 -11.90
N VAL A 22 20.34 -19.38 -12.21
CA VAL A 22 20.27 -17.98 -11.76
C VAL A 22 19.54 -17.07 -12.74
N ASP A 23 19.36 -17.53 -13.98
CA ASP A 23 18.64 -16.80 -15.01
C ASP A 23 17.14 -17.16 -14.97
N PRO A 24 16.22 -16.19 -15.09
CA PRO A 24 14.79 -16.48 -15.16
C PRO A 24 14.43 -17.39 -16.34
N LYS A 25 13.63 -18.44 -16.06
CA LYS A 25 13.06 -19.34 -17.08
C LYS A 25 11.55 -19.15 -17.19
N TRP A 26 11.01 -19.45 -18.36
CA TRP A 26 9.60 -19.24 -18.70
C TRP A 26 8.95 -20.53 -19.20
N PHE A 27 7.62 -20.60 -19.10
CA PHE A 27 6.85 -21.71 -19.65
C PHE A 27 6.92 -21.70 -21.19
N GLN A 28 7.14 -22.87 -21.78
CA GLN A 28 7.01 -23.09 -23.23
C GLN A 28 6.02 -24.21 -23.50
N ASN A 29 5.32 -24.11 -24.64
CA ASN A 29 4.32 -25.10 -25.07
C ASN A 29 4.94 -26.43 -25.53
N GLY A 30 6.28 -26.54 -25.55
CA GLY A 30 6.96 -27.64 -26.23
C GLY A 30 6.91 -27.50 -27.76
N GLY A 31 7.51 -28.46 -28.46
CA GLY A 31 7.62 -28.47 -29.93
C GLY A 31 8.84 -29.27 -30.40
N GLU A 32 8.84 -29.75 -31.65
CA GLU A 32 9.97 -30.50 -32.26
C GLU A 32 10.61 -31.58 -31.37
N GLY A 33 9.78 -32.34 -30.64
CA GLY A 33 10.25 -33.40 -29.73
C GLY A 33 10.62 -32.93 -28.32
N GLN A 34 10.49 -31.64 -28.01
CA GLN A 34 10.61 -31.10 -26.65
C GLN A 34 9.26 -31.11 -25.94
N PRO A 35 9.19 -31.66 -24.72
CA PRO A 35 7.97 -31.60 -23.93
C PRO A 35 7.67 -30.16 -23.48
N PRO A 36 6.40 -29.85 -23.20
CA PRO A 36 6.02 -28.60 -22.53
C PRO A 36 6.70 -28.47 -21.16
N THR A 37 6.91 -27.23 -20.73
CA THR A 37 7.34 -26.96 -19.36
C THR A 37 6.21 -27.34 -18.41
N TYR A 38 6.50 -28.16 -17.40
CA TYR A 38 5.57 -28.43 -16.31
C TYR A 38 6.15 -27.91 -14.99
N PRO A 39 5.37 -27.15 -14.21
CA PRO A 39 5.78 -26.77 -12.87
C PRO A 39 5.71 -28.01 -11.96
N GLY A 40 6.78 -28.28 -11.22
CA GLY A 40 6.81 -29.32 -10.20
C GLY A 40 6.03 -28.92 -8.94
N GLN A 41 5.86 -29.88 -8.01
CA GLN A 41 5.20 -29.65 -6.71
C GLN A 41 5.79 -28.45 -5.96
N GLU A 42 7.11 -28.29 -6.04
CA GLU A 42 7.86 -27.27 -5.34
C GLU A 42 7.43 -25.88 -5.77
N TRP A 43 7.31 -25.65 -7.08
CA TRP A 43 6.87 -24.36 -7.63
C TRP A 43 5.48 -23.99 -7.12
N PHE A 44 4.54 -24.94 -7.13
CA PHE A 44 3.19 -24.71 -6.61
C PHE A 44 3.16 -24.46 -5.11
N ASN A 45 3.95 -25.21 -4.34
CA ASN A 45 4.04 -25.02 -2.89
C ASN A 45 4.64 -23.65 -2.54
N ILE A 46 5.66 -23.20 -3.27
CA ILE A 46 6.25 -21.86 -3.12
C ILE A 46 5.19 -20.79 -3.41
N VAL A 47 4.52 -20.86 -4.57
CA VAL A 47 3.48 -19.87 -4.92
C VAL A 47 2.36 -19.85 -3.88
N GLN A 48 1.90 -21.02 -3.43
CA GLN A 48 0.90 -21.10 -2.37
C GLN A 48 1.38 -20.47 -1.07
N ALA A 49 2.60 -20.79 -0.62
CA ALA A 49 3.17 -20.26 0.60
C ALA A 49 3.31 -18.73 0.54
N GLU A 50 3.81 -18.19 -0.57
CA GLU A 50 3.91 -16.74 -0.79
C GLU A 50 2.53 -16.06 -0.72
N LEU A 51 1.52 -16.62 -1.38
CA LEU A 51 0.16 -16.08 -1.34
C LEU A 51 -0.48 -16.17 0.05
N LEU A 52 -0.19 -17.21 0.83
CA LEU A 52 -0.64 -17.31 2.22
C LEU A 52 0.10 -16.32 3.13
N ASN A 53 1.41 -16.12 2.92
CA ASN A 53 2.21 -15.16 3.66
C ASN A 53 1.75 -13.72 3.42
N VAL A 54 1.21 -13.39 2.24
CA VAL A 54 0.56 -12.10 1.97
C VAL A 54 -0.63 -11.85 2.90
N LEU A 55 -1.46 -12.86 3.15
CA LEU A 55 -2.58 -12.75 4.11
C LEU A 55 -2.06 -12.52 5.53
N VAL A 56 -1.05 -13.29 5.94
CA VAL A 56 -0.43 -13.16 7.27
C VAL A 56 0.16 -11.76 7.47
N ALA A 57 0.87 -11.22 6.47
CA ALA A 57 1.43 -9.87 6.50
C ALA A 57 0.33 -8.80 6.65
N ALA A 58 -0.84 -9.02 6.06
CA ALA A 58 -2.00 -8.17 6.23
C ALA A 58 -2.78 -8.40 7.55
N GLY A 59 -2.35 -9.33 8.39
CA GLY A 59 -3.03 -9.70 9.64
C GLY A 59 -4.31 -10.54 9.45
N LEU A 60 -4.48 -11.17 8.28
CA LEU A 60 -5.62 -12.01 7.95
C LEU A 60 -5.30 -13.49 8.13
N ASN A 61 -6.29 -14.25 8.63
CA ASN A 61 -6.24 -15.71 8.65
C ASN A 61 -6.92 -16.26 7.38
N PRO A 62 -6.37 -17.31 6.75
CA PRO A 62 -7.00 -17.96 5.60
C PRO A 62 -8.41 -18.51 5.89
N VAL A 63 -9.41 -18.08 5.11
CA VAL A 63 -10.80 -18.58 5.16
C VAL A 63 -11.16 -19.24 3.84
N LYS A 64 -11.38 -20.56 3.82
CA LYS A 64 -11.60 -21.33 2.58
C LYS A 64 -12.77 -20.82 1.72
N SER A 65 -13.84 -20.35 2.35
CA SER A 65 -15.03 -19.84 1.66
C SER A 65 -14.88 -18.41 1.12
N ASP A 66 -13.83 -17.67 1.49
CA ASP A 66 -13.62 -16.30 1.04
C ASP A 66 -12.66 -16.23 -0.15
N LEU A 67 -13.17 -15.81 -1.30
CA LEU A 67 -12.42 -15.68 -2.55
C LEU A 67 -11.82 -14.29 -2.77
N THR A 68 -11.97 -13.37 -1.81
CA THR A 68 -11.56 -11.95 -1.91
C THR A 68 -10.35 -11.61 -1.04
N GLN A 69 -9.82 -12.56 -0.28
CA GLN A 69 -8.80 -12.32 0.74
C GLN A 69 -7.51 -11.67 0.23
N LEU A 70 -7.08 -11.96 -1.01
CA LEU A 70 -5.89 -11.29 -1.58
C LEU A 70 -6.17 -9.81 -1.83
N ALA A 71 -7.36 -9.46 -2.32
CA ALA A 71 -7.76 -8.06 -2.50
C ALA A 71 -7.88 -7.34 -1.15
N GLN A 72 -8.48 -7.99 -0.15
CA GLN A 72 -8.52 -7.48 1.22
C GLN A 72 -7.10 -7.23 1.78
N SER A 73 -6.19 -8.19 1.58
CA SER A 73 -4.80 -8.09 2.03
C SER A 73 -4.09 -6.88 1.41
N ILE A 74 -4.23 -6.69 0.09
CA ILE A 74 -3.65 -5.54 -0.63
C ILE A 74 -4.19 -4.22 -0.07
N ASN A 75 -5.50 -4.12 0.18
CA ASN A 75 -6.09 -2.92 0.75
C ASN A 75 -5.57 -2.63 2.16
N LEU A 76 -5.51 -3.64 3.04
CA LEU A 76 -5.01 -3.44 4.41
C LEU A 76 -3.53 -3.04 4.43
N MET A 77 -2.69 -3.66 3.60
CA MET A 77 -1.28 -3.31 3.49
C MET A 77 -1.07 -1.95 2.82
N SER A 78 -1.97 -1.53 1.92
CA SER A 78 -1.93 -0.18 1.37
C SER A 78 -2.24 0.84 2.45
N TYR A 79 -3.22 0.60 3.33
CA TYR A 79 -3.50 1.43 4.51
C TYR A 79 -2.33 1.48 5.49
N GLN A 80 -1.57 0.40 5.69
CA GLN A 80 -0.36 0.43 6.53
C GLN A 80 0.73 1.38 6.03
N LYS A 81 0.72 1.81 4.76
CA LYS A 81 1.59 2.90 4.27
C LYS A 81 1.12 4.30 4.65
N TRP A 82 -0.11 4.44 5.16
CA TRP A 82 -0.66 5.71 5.62
C TRP A 82 -0.45 5.81 7.12
N THR A 83 0.26 6.86 7.53
CA THR A 83 0.47 7.20 8.93
C THR A 83 -0.81 7.86 9.44
N PRO A 84 -1.47 7.28 10.46
CA PRO A 84 -2.65 7.89 11.05
C PRO A 84 -2.26 9.17 11.81
N VAL A 85 -3.01 10.24 11.60
CA VAL A 85 -2.80 11.54 12.23
C VAL A 85 -4.03 11.90 13.04
N SER A 86 -3.86 11.98 14.36
CA SER A 86 -4.91 12.35 15.32
C SER A 86 -4.55 13.58 16.18
N ALA A 87 -3.38 14.16 15.95
CA ALA A 87 -2.87 15.36 16.60
C ALA A 87 -1.94 16.10 15.64
N ASN A 88 -1.61 17.35 15.97
CA ASN A 88 -0.71 18.14 15.14
C ASN A 88 0.68 17.49 15.09
N ILE A 89 1.24 17.37 13.89
CA ILE A 89 2.57 16.78 13.66
C ILE A 89 3.37 17.58 12.66
N GLU A 90 4.68 17.43 12.70
CA GLU A 90 5.53 17.75 11.57
C GLU A 90 5.56 16.57 10.58
N GLN A 91 5.69 16.89 9.30
CA GLN A 91 5.80 15.88 8.25
C GLN A 91 7.00 14.96 8.51
N LEU A 92 6.73 13.67 8.62
CA LEU A 92 7.69 12.59 8.59
C LEU A 92 8.19 12.29 7.15
N PRO A 93 9.47 11.94 6.97
CA PRO A 93 9.99 11.55 5.67
C PRO A 93 9.29 10.31 5.11
N ALA A 94 8.97 10.34 3.80
CA ALA A 94 8.47 9.20 3.03
C ALA A 94 7.18 8.54 3.54
N SER A 95 6.35 9.28 4.29
CA SER A 95 5.07 8.81 4.82
C SER A 95 3.91 9.52 4.11
N SER A 96 2.89 8.76 3.71
CA SER A 96 1.57 9.33 3.37
C SER A 96 0.72 9.38 4.64
N TYR A 97 -0.28 10.25 4.72
CA TYR A 97 -1.04 10.50 5.95
C TYR A 97 -2.53 10.31 5.79
N VAL A 98 -3.15 9.69 6.78
CA VAL A 98 -4.61 9.66 6.91
C VAL A 98 -5.00 10.40 8.18
N PHE A 99 -5.77 11.48 8.04
CA PHE A 99 -6.34 12.18 9.19
C PHE A 99 -7.45 11.33 9.79
N MET A 100 -7.25 10.92 11.04
CA MET A 100 -8.23 10.17 11.84
C MET A 100 -9.04 11.09 12.78
N ALA A 101 -8.62 12.37 12.90
CA ALA A 101 -9.29 13.41 13.65
C ALA A 101 -8.88 14.80 13.10
N GLY A 102 -9.47 15.87 13.65
CA GLY A 102 -9.01 17.23 13.40
C GLY A 102 -7.56 17.43 13.86
N ALA A 103 -6.68 17.76 12.93
CA ALA A 103 -5.25 17.92 13.16
C ALA A 103 -4.61 18.75 12.04
N GLU A 104 -3.38 19.19 12.30
CA GLU A 104 -2.54 19.91 11.35
C GLU A 104 -1.24 19.15 11.06
N ILE A 105 -0.85 19.06 9.80
CA ILE A 105 0.46 18.55 9.39
C ILE A 105 1.31 19.73 8.90
N GLN A 106 2.38 20.04 9.62
CA GLN A 106 3.36 21.05 9.24
C GLN A 106 4.35 20.46 8.23
N LEU A 107 4.40 21.03 7.02
CA LEU A 107 5.31 20.57 5.96
C LEU A 107 6.77 20.90 6.27
N LEU A 108 7.66 19.99 5.87
CA LEU A 108 9.10 20.25 5.87
C LEU A 108 9.50 21.08 4.64
N GLU A 109 10.47 21.98 4.80
CA GLU A 109 11.02 22.75 3.66
C GLU A 109 11.52 21.83 2.54
N ASN A 110 12.18 20.73 2.91
CA ASN A 110 12.74 19.74 1.99
C ASN A 110 12.05 18.37 2.07
N GLY A 111 10.74 18.36 2.36
CA GLY A 111 9.96 17.14 2.42
C GLY A 111 9.85 16.41 1.08
N ASN A 112 9.64 15.09 1.16
CA ASN A 112 9.32 14.25 -0.01
C ASN A 112 7.84 14.42 -0.39
N PRO A 113 7.47 14.18 -1.67
CA PRO A 113 6.06 14.08 -2.06
C PRO A 113 5.34 13.01 -1.24
N PHE A 114 4.09 13.27 -0.90
CA PHE A 114 3.28 12.37 -0.10
C PHE A 114 1.81 12.54 -0.42
N TRP A 115 1.02 11.50 -0.13
CA TRP A 115 -0.42 11.59 -0.21
C TRP A 115 -1.01 11.93 1.16
N ALA A 116 -2.06 12.74 1.17
CA ALA A 116 -2.88 12.97 2.35
C ALA A 116 -4.36 12.74 2.06
N MET A 117 -5.07 12.15 3.01
CA MET A 117 -6.50 11.89 2.94
C MET A 117 -7.12 12.10 4.32
N VAL A 118 -8.41 12.43 4.36
CA VAL A 118 -9.20 12.39 5.60
C VAL A 118 -10.00 11.09 5.62
N ASP A 119 -9.98 10.36 6.73
CA ASP A 119 -10.76 9.13 6.89
C ASP A 119 -12.28 9.40 6.73
N PHE A 120 -13.04 8.38 6.34
CA PHE A 120 -14.49 8.49 6.15
C PHE A 120 -15.26 8.82 7.43
N ASP A 121 -14.69 8.48 8.60
CA ASP A 121 -15.37 8.65 9.89
C ASP A 121 -15.14 10.04 10.54
N VAL A 122 -14.36 10.93 9.92
CA VAL A 122 -14.07 12.26 10.46
C VAL A 122 -15.18 13.26 10.10
N ASP A 123 -15.77 13.90 11.12
CA ASP A 123 -16.75 14.97 10.94
C ASP A 123 -16.07 16.32 10.61
N LEU A 124 -15.95 16.60 9.31
CA LEU A 124 -15.38 17.86 8.81
C LEU A 124 -16.26 19.11 9.06
N ALA A 125 -17.50 18.95 9.55
CA ALA A 125 -18.31 20.08 9.98
C ALA A 125 -17.83 20.66 11.32
N THR A 126 -17.27 19.81 12.19
CA THR A 126 -16.80 20.18 13.54
C THR A 126 -15.29 20.14 13.67
N MET A 127 -14.60 19.38 12.81
CA MET A 127 -13.14 19.21 12.83
C MET A 127 -12.47 19.81 11.59
N SER A 128 -11.20 20.20 11.75
CA SER A 128 -10.37 20.74 10.68
C SER A 128 -9.15 19.88 10.48
N CYS A 129 -8.98 19.35 9.26
CA CYS A 129 -7.79 18.64 8.81
C CYS A 129 -7.01 19.56 7.87
N VAL A 130 -5.84 20.00 8.30
CA VAL A 130 -5.08 21.07 7.65
C VAL A 130 -3.66 20.61 7.34
N ILE A 131 -3.15 21.01 6.19
CA ILE A 131 -1.75 20.88 5.83
C ILE A 131 -1.17 22.27 5.73
N ARG A 132 -0.17 22.58 6.57
CA ARG A 132 0.41 23.91 6.68
C ARG A 132 1.76 23.97 5.96
N ALA A 133 1.96 25.00 5.17
CA ALA A 133 3.22 25.28 4.49
C ALA A 133 4.37 25.47 5.50
N PRO A 134 5.63 25.24 5.12
CA PRO A 134 6.77 25.66 5.93
C PRO A 134 6.68 27.17 6.27
N ALA A 135 7.27 27.58 7.38
CA ALA A 135 7.23 28.98 7.81
C ALA A 135 7.64 29.93 6.67
N GLU A 136 6.87 31.01 6.46
CA GLU A 136 7.08 32.00 5.40
C GLU A 136 7.04 31.44 3.97
N LYS A 137 6.44 30.26 3.76
CA LYS A 137 6.19 29.65 2.45
C LYS A 137 4.70 29.49 2.20
N THR A 138 4.37 29.17 0.95
CA THR A 138 3.01 28.91 0.48
C THR A 138 2.91 27.55 -0.20
N ILE A 139 1.68 27.04 -0.26
CA ILE A 139 1.25 25.91 -1.09
C ILE A 139 0.45 26.49 -2.25
N VAL A 140 0.83 26.15 -3.49
CA VAL A 140 0.07 26.53 -4.67
C VAL A 140 -1.13 25.60 -4.83
N THR A 141 -2.31 26.20 -4.95
CA THR A 141 -3.58 25.55 -5.28
C THR A 141 -4.16 26.18 -6.56
N ASP A 142 -5.25 25.61 -7.10
CA ASP A 142 -5.95 26.20 -8.24
C ASP A 142 -6.59 27.57 -7.93
N ASN A 143 -6.84 27.84 -6.65
CA ASN A 143 -7.41 29.11 -6.17
C ASN A 143 -6.33 30.16 -5.84
N GLY A 144 -5.05 29.84 -6.07
CA GLY A 144 -3.91 30.67 -5.74
C GLY A 144 -3.02 30.07 -4.66
N GLU A 145 -2.10 30.90 -4.15
CA GLU A 145 -1.17 30.51 -3.10
C GLU A 145 -1.74 30.78 -1.72
N ASP A 146 -1.61 29.81 -0.82
CA ASP A 146 -2.05 29.92 0.56
C ASP A 146 -1.00 29.36 1.52
N ASP A 147 -0.99 29.81 2.78
CA ASP A 147 -0.08 29.30 3.82
C ASP A 147 -0.50 27.92 4.34
N SER A 148 -1.72 27.49 4.01
CA SER A 148 -2.28 26.22 4.43
C SER A 148 -3.38 25.73 3.49
N VAL A 149 -3.60 24.42 3.47
CA VAL A 149 -4.66 23.77 2.70
C VAL A 149 -5.52 22.96 3.65
N ARG A 150 -6.81 23.30 3.74
CA ARG A 150 -7.80 22.49 4.45
C ARG A 150 -8.37 21.43 3.53
N ILE A 151 -8.30 20.17 3.95
CA ILE A 151 -8.99 19.09 3.24
C ILE A 151 -10.45 19.09 3.68
N VAL A 152 -11.37 19.23 2.73
CA VAL A 152 -12.82 19.38 2.97
C VAL A 152 -13.65 18.20 2.47
N VAL A 153 -12.99 17.12 2.02
CA VAL A 153 -13.61 15.89 1.52
C VAL A 153 -12.97 14.69 2.22
N THR A 154 -13.80 13.77 2.70
CA THR A 154 -13.38 12.49 3.29
C THR A 154 -13.19 11.43 2.20
N GLY A 155 -12.23 10.51 2.39
CA GLY A 155 -12.01 9.37 1.51
C GLY A 155 -11.32 9.67 0.17
N GLN A 156 -11.02 10.94 -0.11
CA GLN A 156 -10.30 11.36 -1.31
C GLN A 156 -8.82 11.64 -0.99
N PRO A 157 -7.87 10.96 -1.65
CA PRO A 157 -6.46 11.25 -1.49
C PRO A 157 -6.01 12.43 -2.36
N PHE A 158 -5.18 13.30 -1.80
CA PHE A 158 -4.56 14.45 -2.46
C PHE A 158 -3.03 14.30 -2.42
N LEU A 159 -2.35 14.45 -3.56
CA LEU A 159 -0.89 14.42 -3.64
C LEU A 159 -0.31 15.80 -3.34
N PHE A 160 0.52 15.89 -2.32
CA PHE A 160 1.34 17.05 -2.04
C PHE A 160 2.73 16.80 -2.59
N TYR A 161 3.21 17.69 -3.45
CA TYR A 161 4.48 17.55 -4.15
C TYR A 161 5.17 18.90 -4.32
N ARG A 162 6.46 18.88 -4.69
CA ARG A 162 7.27 20.08 -4.87
C ARG A 162 7.69 20.26 -6.32
N VAL A 163 7.72 21.50 -6.77
CA VAL A 163 8.36 21.93 -8.02
C VAL A 163 9.36 23.02 -7.65
N GLY A 164 10.66 22.70 -7.71
CA GLY A 164 11.69 23.54 -7.12
C GLY A 164 11.54 23.62 -5.58
N THR A 165 11.45 24.83 -5.04
CA THR A 165 11.30 25.06 -3.59
C THR A 165 9.84 25.19 -3.14
N GLN A 166 8.88 25.20 -4.06
CA GLN A 166 7.49 25.51 -3.77
C GLN A 166 6.63 24.24 -3.70
N TRP A 167 5.77 24.18 -2.69
CA TRP A 167 4.80 23.11 -2.50
C TRP A 167 3.56 23.33 -3.37
N ARG A 168 2.98 22.23 -3.84
CA ARG A 168 1.77 22.17 -4.65
C ARG A 168 0.90 21.01 -4.20
N VAL A 169 -0.40 21.12 -4.42
CA VAL A 169 -1.36 20.03 -4.20
C VAL A 169 -1.98 19.61 -5.54
N SER A 170 -2.14 18.30 -5.77
CA SER A 170 -2.95 17.79 -6.87
C SER A 170 -4.42 17.91 -6.49
N GLN A 171 -5.25 18.44 -7.37
CA GLN A 171 -6.71 18.34 -7.24
C GLN A 171 -7.23 17.16 -8.07
#